data_AF-A0A8K0ABU5-F1
#
_entry.id   AF-A0A8K0ABU5-F1
#
_cell.length_a   1.000
_cell.length_b   1.000
_cell.length_c   1.000
_cell.angle_alpha   90.00
_cell.angle_beta   90.00
_cell.angle_gamma   90.00
#
_symmetry.space_group_name_H-M   'P 1'
#
loop_
_entity.id
_entity.type
_entity.pdbx_description
1 polymer ?
#
loop_
_entity_poly.entity_id
_entity_poly.type
_entity_poly.pdbx_seq_one_letter_code
_entity_poly.pdbx_strand_id
1 'polypeptide(L)'
;MVALGFYVHVVLVIVFLRKSLCFLTEEEILRRVETNVNSPPVNNTCLTTHLIARYQVKVVLETSEGEDVELVFNGENTDKLSWFSKSRLLSSPWTDLPGETTNFFSIEGLSHERCRRSFFISHGYNGCPGDTGWMAVVEHGPDAICEWERVPSVELPGILYSNASTYVRWSDESQLGRANRMVIYIKMCR
;
A
#
# COMPACT_ATOMS: atom_id res chain seq x y z
N MET A 1 3.58 30.51 -39.16
CA MET A 1 4.66 29.58 -38.75
C MET A 1 5.38 30.03 -37.47
N VAL A 2 4.65 30.37 -36.38
CA VAL A 2 5.29 30.84 -35.12
C VAL A 2 4.93 29.93 -33.92
N ALA A 3 3.85 29.13 -34.03
CA ALA A 3 3.37 28.27 -32.95
C ALA A 3 4.23 27.03 -32.69
N LEU A 4 4.87 26.45 -33.73
CA LEU A 4 5.71 25.26 -33.57
C LEU A 4 7.01 25.54 -32.79
N GLY A 5 7.61 26.73 -32.96
CA GLY A 5 8.88 27.08 -32.31
C GLY A 5 8.77 27.24 -30.79
N PHE A 6 7.66 27.82 -30.32
CA PHE A 6 7.39 27.95 -28.88
C PHE A 6 7.07 26.60 -28.23
N TYR A 7 6.29 25.75 -28.91
CA TYR A 7 5.92 24.44 -28.38
C TYR A 7 7.13 23.51 -28.22
N VAL A 8 8.04 23.50 -29.22
CA VAL A 8 9.28 22.73 -29.14
C VAL A 8 10.20 23.24 -28.02
N HIS A 9 10.33 24.55 -27.84
CA HIS A 9 11.13 25.11 -26.74
C HIS A 9 10.56 24.80 -25.35
N VAL A 10 9.25 24.88 -25.16
CA VAL A 10 8.60 24.56 -23.88
C VAL A 10 8.75 23.07 -23.55
N VAL A 11 8.57 22.18 -24.53
CA VAL A 11 8.76 20.73 -24.34
C VAL A 11 10.23 20.41 -24.05
N LEU A 12 11.19 21.04 -24.75
CA LEU A 12 12.62 20.80 -24.52
C LEU A 12 13.06 21.30 -23.14
N VAL A 13 12.58 22.46 -22.68
CA VAL A 13 12.84 22.98 -21.33
C VAL A 13 12.21 22.09 -20.25
N ILE A 14 10.99 21.57 -20.46
CA ILE A 14 10.35 20.63 -19.52
C ILE A 14 11.10 19.29 -19.47
N VAL A 15 11.60 18.78 -20.60
CA VAL A 15 12.38 17.53 -20.65
C VAL A 15 13.76 17.70 -20.04
N PHE A 16 14.42 18.85 -20.23
CA PHE A 16 15.69 19.17 -19.58
C PHE A 16 15.53 19.44 -18.08
N LEU A 17 14.47 20.13 -17.66
CA LEU A 17 14.16 20.32 -16.23
C LEU A 17 13.78 18.99 -15.54
N ARG A 18 13.08 18.08 -16.23
CA ARG A 18 12.80 16.73 -15.71
C ARG A 18 14.04 15.87 -15.53
N LYS A 19 15.10 16.06 -16.33
CA LYS A 19 16.34 15.28 -16.20
C LYS A 19 17.32 15.84 -15.16
N SER A 20 17.25 17.13 -14.83
CA SER A 20 18.20 17.77 -13.90
C SER A 20 17.78 17.79 -12.42
N LEU A 21 16.60 17.27 -12.07
CA LEU A 21 16.10 17.27 -10.68
C LEU A 21 16.56 16.07 -9.83
N CYS A 22 17.46 15.21 -10.32
CA CYS A 22 17.98 14.06 -9.55
C CYS A 22 19.52 13.93 -9.54
N PHE A 23 20.26 15.04 -9.67
CA PHE A 23 21.74 15.02 -9.64
C PHE A 23 22.31 16.12 -8.74
N LEU A 24 21.83 16.22 -7.49
CA LEU A 24 22.53 16.98 -6.47
C LEU A 24 23.19 15.97 -5.53
N THR A 25 24.52 15.93 -5.53
CA THR A 25 25.30 15.20 -4.53
C THR A 25 25.05 15.80 -3.14
N GLU A 26 25.19 15.02 -2.06
CA GLU A 26 24.92 15.49 -0.67
C GLU A 26 25.60 16.84 -0.36
N GLU A 27 26.83 17.04 -0.83
CA GLU A 27 27.59 18.29 -0.69
C GLU A 27 26.93 19.49 -1.40
N GLU A 28 26.32 19.27 -2.56
CA GLU A 28 25.65 20.30 -3.36
C GLU A 28 24.29 20.68 -2.73
N ILE A 29 23.66 19.73 -2.03
CA ILE A 29 22.43 19.96 -1.23
C ILE A 29 22.78 20.75 0.03
N LEU A 30 23.82 20.35 0.77
CA LEU A 30 24.26 21.05 1.98
C LEU A 30 24.67 22.50 1.69
N ARG A 31 25.42 22.74 0.59
CA ARG A 31 25.75 24.11 0.15
C ARG A 31 24.51 24.96 -0.14
N ARG A 32 23.49 24.38 -0.79
CA ARG A 32 22.26 25.12 -1.11
C ARG A 32 21.40 25.40 0.12
N VAL A 33 21.40 24.49 1.10
CA VAL A 33 20.75 24.69 2.41
C VAL A 33 21.46 25.81 3.18
N GLU A 34 22.79 25.79 3.26
CA GLU A 34 23.58 26.84 3.93
C GLU A 34 23.40 28.22 3.30
N THR A 35 23.32 28.32 1.97
CA THR A 35 23.04 29.61 1.30
C THR A 35 21.64 30.15 1.61
N ASN A 36 20.68 29.29 1.97
CA ASN A 36 19.31 29.68 2.31
C ASN A 36 19.11 30.05 3.79
N VAL A 37 20.03 29.68 4.69
CA VAL A 37 19.99 30.07 6.11
C VAL A 37 20.15 31.59 6.29
N ASN A 38 20.76 32.28 5.32
CA ASN A 38 20.92 33.74 5.32
C ASN A 38 19.77 34.51 4.64
N SER A 39 18.69 33.83 4.20
CA SER A 39 17.49 34.46 3.65
C SER A 39 16.44 34.65 4.76
N PRO A 40 15.62 35.73 4.72
CA PRO A 40 14.48 35.86 5.63
C PRO A 40 13.59 34.61 5.56
N PRO A 41 13.00 34.17 6.69
CA PRO A 41 12.29 32.91 6.79
C PRO A 41 11.08 32.92 5.86
N VAL A 42 11.18 32.19 4.75
CA VAL A 42 10.03 31.86 3.92
C VAL A 42 9.37 30.66 4.57
N ASN A 43 8.17 30.82 5.13
CA ASN A 43 7.33 29.70 5.59
C ASN A 43 6.83 28.89 4.39
N ASN A 44 7.74 28.18 3.74
CA ASN A 44 7.45 27.27 2.63
C ASN A 44 7.25 25.86 3.17
N THR A 45 6.07 25.62 3.75
CA THR A 45 5.60 24.30 4.20
C THR A 45 5.81 23.18 3.17
N CYS A 46 5.85 23.51 1.87
CA CYS A 46 6.16 22.58 0.80
C CYS A 46 7.62 22.06 0.83
N LEU A 47 8.61 22.91 1.15
CA LEU A 47 10.04 22.55 1.21
C LEU A 47 10.35 21.71 2.45
N THR A 48 9.73 22.02 3.59
CA THR A 48 9.84 21.20 4.81
C THR A 48 9.14 19.85 4.66
N THR A 49 8.06 19.77 3.87
CA THR A 49 7.39 18.51 3.52
C THR A 49 8.21 17.67 2.53
N HIS A 50 9.03 18.31 1.69
CA HIS A 50 9.88 17.66 0.69
C HIS A 50 11.22 17.13 1.26
N LEU A 51 11.70 17.71 2.36
CA LEU A 51 12.96 17.32 3.02
C LEU A 51 12.82 16.12 3.97
N ILE A 52 11.61 15.60 4.19
CA ILE A 52 11.40 14.31 4.86
C ILE A 52 11.25 13.25 3.77
N ALA A 53 12.29 12.48 3.54
CA ALA A 53 12.25 11.29 2.69
C ALA A 53 11.19 10.31 3.22
N ARG A 54 9.97 10.35 2.67
CA ARG A 54 8.89 9.44 3.09
C ARG A 54 9.15 8.05 2.51
N TYR A 55 9.61 7.12 3.34
CA TYR A 55 9.69 5.71 2.99
C TYR A 55 8.28 5.10 3.07
N GLN A 56 7.71 4.77 1.91
CA GLN A 56 6.37 4.21 1.81
C GLN A 56 6.42 2.77 1.31
N VAL A 57 5.60 1.91 1.89
CA VAL A 57 5.35 0.58 1.36
C VAL A 57 3.93 0.57 0.81
N LYS A 58 3.79 0.22 -0.47
CA LYS A 58 2.49 0.11 -1.11
C LYS A 58 2.20 -1.35 -1.43
N VAL A 59 1.01 -1.81 -1.06
CA VAL A 59 0.47 -3.12 -1.43
C VAL A 59 -0.60 -2.90 -2.48
N VAL A 60 -0.48 -3.58 -3.62
CA VAL A 60 -1.49 -3.59 -4.69
C VAL A 60 -1.97 -5.02 -4.88
N LEU A 61 -3.28 -5.23 -4.79
CA LEU A 61 -3.91 -6.49 -5.17
C LEU A 61 -4.45 -6.32 -6.59
N GLU A 62 -3.83 -7.00 -7.53
CA GLU A 62 -4.17 -6.91 -8.95
C GLU A 62 -5.27 -7.91 -9.28
N THR A 63 -6.37 -7.41 -9.84
CA THR A 63 -7.56 -8.20 -10.15
C THR A 63 -7.65 -8.43 -11.66
N SER A 64 -8.33 -9.49 -12.10
CA SER A 64 -8.67 -9.67 -13.52
C SER A 64 -9.90 -8.87 -13.91
N GLU A 65 -10.74 -8.55 -12.93
CA GLU A 65 -12.02 -7.88 -13.08
C GLU A 65 -12.12 -6.79 -12.01
N GLY A 66 -12.49 -5.57 -12.42
CA GLY A 66 -12.58 -4.42 -11.53
C GLY A 66 -11.30 -3.59 -11.45
N GLU A 67 -11.19 -2.80 -10.38
CA GLU A 67 -10.04 -1.95 -10.11
C GLU A 67 -9.10 -2.63 -9.10
N ASP A 68 -7.79 -2.39 -9.27
CA ASP A 68 -6.79 -2.85 -8.31
C ASP A 68 -7.04 -2.25 -6.92
N VAL A 69 -6.77 -3.05 -5.90
CA VAL A 69 -6.96 -2.67 -4.50
C VAL A 69 -5.63 -2.17 -3.93
N GLU A 70 -5.58 -0.92 -3.46
CA GLU A 70 -4.33 -0.27 -3.03
C GLU A 70 -4.34 0.11 -1.54
N LEU A 71 -3.33 -0.36 -0.80
CA LEU A 71 -3.00 0.08 0.55
C LEU A 71 -1.62 0.74 0.57
N VAL A 72 -1.48 1.85 1.29
CA VAL A 72 -0.18 2.52 1.45
C VAL A 72 0.14 2.64 2.93
N PHE A 73 1.38 2.33 3.29
CA PHE A 73 1.89 2.31 4.66
C PHE A 73 3.12 3.21 4.82
N ASN A 74 3.30 3.74 6.02
CA ASN A 74 4.54 4.36 6.46
C ASN A 74 5.53 3.26 6.85
N GLY A 75 6.54 3.04 6.01
CA GLY A 75 7.58 2.04 6.27
C GLY A 75 8.81 2.59 7.01
N GLU A 76 8.83 3.86 7.43
CA GLU A 76 9.97 4.39 8.18
C GLU A 76 10.18 3.64 9.50
N ASN A 77 11.44 3.31 9.82
CA ASN A 77 11.81 2.60 11.04
C ASN A 77 11.00 1.31 11.24
N THR A 78 10.87 0.51 10.18
CA THR A 78 10.23 -0.82 10.19
C THR A 78 11.23 -1.93 9.88
N ASP A 79 10.87 -3.13 10.26
CA ASP A 79 11.48 -4.36 9.76
C ASP A 79 10.59 -5.00 8.68
N LYS A 80 10.99 -6.15 8.16
CA LYS A 80 10.29 -6.88 7.08
C LYS A 80 8.84 -7.28 7.40
N LEU A 81 8.43 -7.30 8.67
CA LEU A 81 7.11 -7.70 9.17
C LEU A 81 6.30 -6.52 9.73
N SER A 82 6.95 -5.55 10.38
CA SER A 82 6.26 -4.52 11.17
C SER A 82 5.69 -3.34 10.38
N TRP A 83 5.99 -3.22 9.08
CA TRP A 83 5.43 -2.14 8.23
C TRP A 83 3.95 -2.33 7.91
N PHE A 84 3.47 -3.58 7.85
CA PHE A 84 2.08 -3.90 7.59
C PHE A 84 1.31 -3.94 8.91
N SER A 85 0.99 -2.75 9.43
CA SER A 85 0.23 -2.61 10.67
C SER A 85 -0.74 -1.45 10.58
N LYS A 86 -1.81 -1.51 11.39
CA LYS A 86 -2.83 -0.46 11.41
C LYS A 86 -2.24 0.93 11.70
N SER A 87 -1.32 1.03 12.65
CA SER A 87 -0.71 2.31 13.06
C SER A 87 0.14 2.96 11.98
N ARG A 88 0.49 2.21 10.92
CA ARG A 88 1.30 2.67 9.79
C ARG A 88 0.48 2.91 8.55
N LEU A 89 -0.83 2.62 8.56
CA LEU A 89 -1.70 2.81 7.41
C LEU A 89 -1.82 4.30 7.06
N LEU A 90 -1.42 4.66 5.84
CA LEU A 90 -1.52 6.01 5.29
C LEU A 90 -2.75 6.16 4.37
N SER A 91 -3.08 5.12 3.61
CA SER A 91 -4.30 5.07 2.79
C SER A 91 -4.80 3.63 2.65
N SER A 92 -6.12 3.51 2.49
CA SER A 92 -6.85 2.25 2.37
C SER A 92 -7.97 2.40 1.35
N PRO A 93 -8.32 1.32 0.63
CA PRO A 93 -9.48 1.30 -0.26
C PRO A 93 -10.79 1.20 0.53
N TRP A 94 -10.73 0.70 1.77
CA TRP A 94 -11.86 0.59 2.68
C TRP A 94 -11.95 1.80 3.61
N THR A 95 -13.14 2.40 3.67
CA THR A 95 -13.39 3.68 4.33
C THR A 95 -13.53 3.55 5.85
N ASP A 96 -13.92 2.37 6.33
CA ASP A 96 -14.14 2.04 7.74
C ASP A 96 -12.85 1.61 8.46
N LEU A 97 -11.90 1.00 7.74
CA LEU A 97 -10.69 0.40 8.31
C LEU A 97 -9.90 1.33 9.25
N PRO A 98 -9.72 2.64 8.96
CA PRO A 98 -9.05 3.54 9.89
C PRO A 98 -9.77 3.66 11.26
N GLY A 99 -11.10 3.64 11.26
CA GLY A 99 -11.94 3.80 12.46
C GLY A 99 -12.21 2.50 13.22
N GLU A 100 -12.21 1.36 12.55
CA GLU A 100 -12.66 0.07 13.11
C GLU A 100 -11.59 -0.70 13.89
N THR A 101 -11.99 -1.52 14.85
CA THR A 101 -11.02 -2.40 15.53
C THR A 101 -10.60 -3.58 14.67
N THR A 102 -9.40 -4.11 14.91
CA THR A 102 -8.89 -5.30 14.21
C THR A 102 -8.36 -6.31 15.22
N ASN A 103 -8.83 -7.56 15.15
CA ASN A 103 -8.22 -8.66 15.91
C ASN A 103 -6.90 -9.14 15.29
N PHE A 104 -6.73 -8.97 13.97
CA PHE A 104 -5.46 -9.15 13.27
C PHE A 104 -5.22 -8.03 12.26
N PHE A 105 -3.98 -7.51 12.25
CA PHE A 105 -3.46 -6.63 11.22
C PHE A 105 -1.95 -6.83 11.15
N SER A 106 -1.52 -7.91 10.51
CA SER A 106 -0.10 -8.28 10.43
C SER A 106 0.19 -9.21 9.25
N ILE A 107 1.47 -9.28 8.85
CA ILE A 107 1.93 -10.23 7.83
C ILE A 107 1.83 -11.67 8.36
N GLU A 108 2.21 -11.90 9.61
CA GLU A 108 2.18 -13.23 10.23
C GLU A 108 0.76 -13.78 10.39
N GLY A 109 -0.21 -12.87 10.60
CA GLY A 109 -1.63 -13.17 10.70
C GLY A 109 -1.94 -14.30 11.69
N LEU A 110 -2.63 -15.34 11.21
CA LEU A 110 -3.03 -16.51 12.00
C LEU A 110 -2.45 -17.78 11.38
N SER A 111 -1.77 -18.60 12.19
CA SER A 111 -1.29 -19.93 11.79
C SER A 111 -1.66 -20.96 12.85
N HIS A 112 -2.44 -21.97 12.45
CA HIS A 112 -2.73 -23.17 13.23
C HIS A 112 -2.75 -24.41 12.31
N GLU A 113 -2.95 -25.61 12.86
CA GLU A 113 -2.85 -26.89 12.13
C GLU A 113 -3.69 -26.97 10.83
N ARG A 114 -4.82 -26.26 10.77
CA ARG A 114 -5.80 -26.29 9.66
C ARG A 114 -6.19 -24.91 9.12
N CYS A 115 -5.37 -23.89 9.40
CA CYS A 115 -5.60 -22.52 8.95
C CYS A 115 -4.28 -21.79 8.89
N ARG A 116 -4.08 -21.08 7.78
CA ARG A 116 -2.90 -20.26 7.59
C ARG A 116 -3.31 -19.05 6.77
N ARG A 117 -3.31 -17.89 7.45
CA ARG A 117 -3.72 -16.59 6.96
C ARG A 117 -2.54 -15.64 7.13
N SER A 118 -1.83 -15.30 6.06
CA SER A 118 -0.82 -14.24 6.08
C SER A 118 -1.39 -12.96 5.47
N PHE A 119 -0.67 -11.83 5.65
CA PHE A 119 -1.12 -10.50 5.20
C PHE A 119 -2.59 -10.25 5.55
N PHE A 120 -2.88 -10.38 6.85
CA PHE A 120 -4.23 -10.58 7.33
C PHE A 120 -4.74 -9.33 8.03
N ILE A 121 -5.82 -8.77 7.49
CA ILE A 121 -6.56 -7.63 8.05
C ILE A 121 -7.97 -8.13 8.39
N SER A 122 -8.18 -8.42 9.67
CA SER A 122 -9.37 -9.05 10.20
C SER A 122 -10.05 -8.15 11.21
N HIS A 123 -11.37 -8.04 11.10
CA HIS A 123 -12.18 -7.28 12.04
C HIS A 123 -12.47 -8.11 13.29
N GLY A 124 -13.02 -9.32 13.11
CA GLY A 124 -13.38 -10.18 14.23
C GLY A 124 -13.79 -11.58 13.82
N TYR A 125 -13.89 -12.45 14.82
CA TYR A 125 -14.35 -13.83 14.67
C TYR A 125 -15.72 -14.04 15.30
N ASN A 126 -16.61 -14.71 14.57
CA ASN A 126 -17.89 -15.19 15.09
C ASN A 126 -18.17 -16.63 14.60
N GLY A 127 -17.09 -17.41 14.46
CA GLY A 127 -17.08 -18.71 13.77
C GLY A 127 -17.01 -18.54 12.25
N CYS A 128 -16.58 -19.57 11.52
CA CYS A 128 -16.31 -19.46 10.08
C CYS A 128 -17.40 -18.75 9.26
N PRO A 129 -18.71 -19.00 9.49
CA PRO A 129 -19.73 -18.25 8.77
C PRO A 129 -19.73 -16.77 9.09
N GLY A 130 -19.43 -16.36 10.33
CA GLY A 130 -19.49 -14.98 10.82
C GLY A 130 -18.16 -14.26 10.99
N ASP A 131 -17.06 -14.85 10.53
CA ASP A 131 -15.78 -14.16 10.47
C ASP A 131 -15.87 -12.99 9.49
N THR A 132 -15.35 -11.84 9.89
CA THR A 132 -15.37 -10.62 9.07
C THR A 132 -13.98 -10.02 8.93
N GLY A 133 -13.71 -9.39 7.78
CA GLY A 133 -12.43 -8.74 7.52
C GLY A 133 -12.35 -8.05 6.18
N TRP A 134 -11.14 -7.59 5.87
CA TRP A 134 -10.85 -6.80 4.67
C TRP A 134 -9.89 -7.51 3.72
N MET A 135 -8.90 -8.24 4.23
CA MET A 135 -7.90 -8.92 3.40
C MET A 135 -7.35 -10.16 4.10
N ALA A 136 -7.11 -11.23 3.34
CA ALA A 136 -6.40 -12.42 3.79
C ALA A 136 -5.66 -13.10 2.63
N VAL A 137 -4.40 -13.47 2.85
CA VAL A 137 -3.71 -14.45 2.00
C VAL A 137 -3.86 -15.82 2.65
N VAL A 138 -4.66 -16.70 2.04
CA VAL A 138 -4.98 -18.04 2.55
C VAL A 138 -4.06 -19.09 1.94
N GLU A 139 -3.44 -19.90 2.79
CA GLU A 139 -2.35 -20.81 2.40
C GLU A 139 -2.65 -22.29 2.65
N HIS A 140 -3.69 -22.63 3.43
CA HIS A 140 -3.92 -24.01 3.83
C HIS A 140 -4.48 -24.90 2.71
N GLY A 141 -5.26 -24.35 1.78
CA GLY A 141 -5.78 -25.09 0.63
C GLY A 141 -7.15 -25.73 0.85
N PRO A 142 -7.46 -26.84 0.14
CA PRO A 142 -8.81 -27.39 0.07
C PRO A 142 -9.31 -27.94 1.41
N ASP A 143 -8.40 -28.28 2.33
CA ASP A 143 -8.72 -28.86 3.64
C ASP A 143 -8.86 -27.81 4.75
N ALA A 144 -8.93 -26.52 4.40
CA ALA A 144 -9.01 -25.43 5.37
C ALA A 144 -10.26 -25.55 6.26
N ILE A 145 -10.10 -25.16 7.52
CA ILE A 145 -11.16 -25.27 8.53
C ILE A 145 -12.39 -24.45 8.15
N CYS A 146 -12.20 -23.22 7.67
CA CYS A 146 -13.30 -22.39 7.19
C CYS A 146 -13.48 -22.54 5.68
N GLU A 147 -14.72 -22.67 5.25
CA GLU A 147 -15.05 -22.90 3.83
C GLU A 147 -14.62 -21.73 2.95
N TRP A 148 -14.73 -20.51 3.45
CA TRP A 148 -14.30 -19.30 2.74
C TRP A 148 -12.78 -19.26 2.49
N GLU A 149 -11.97 -20.02 3.23
CA GLU A 149 -10.51 -20.13 3.05
C GLU A 149 -10.11 -21.17 2.02
N ARG A 150 -11.03 -22.05 1.62
CA ARG A 150 -10.69 -23.20 0.78
C ARG A 150 -10.40 -22.73 -0.64
N VAL A 151 -9.21 -23.08 -1.11
CA VAL A 151 -8.71 -22.78 -2.46
C VAL A 151 -8.09 -24.05 -3.04
N PRO A 152 -8.30 -24.37 -4.33
CA PRO A 152 -7.64 -25.50 -4.97
C PRO A 152 -6.12 -25.44 -4.82
N SER A 153 -5.45 -26.58 -4.65
CA SER A 153 -4.00 -26.60 -4.44
C SER A 153 -3.19 -25.96 -5.57
N VAL A 154 -3.72 -25.94 -6.79
CA VAL A 154 -3.10 -25.31 -7.98
C VAL A 154 -3.22 -23.77 -7.98
N GLU A 155 -4.10 -23.21 -7.16
CA GLU A 155 -4.37 -21.77 -7.03
C GLU A 155 -3.79 -21.20 -5.72
N LEU A 156 -3.03 -22.01 -4.96
CA LEU A 156 -2.41 -21.54 -3.72
C LEU A 156 -1.16 -20.67 -3.96
N PRO A 157 -0.96 -19.62 -3.15
CA PRO A 157 -1.87 -19.10 -2.12
C PRO A 157 -3.04 -18.31 -2.72
N GLY A 158 -4.20 -18.33 -2.06
CA GLY A 158 -5.35 -17.50 -2.44
C GLY A 158 -5.27 -16.10 -1.84
N ILE A 159 -5.58 -15.07 -2.62
CA ILE A 159 -5.60 -13.67 -2.13
C ILE A 159 -7.05 -13.21 -2.09
N LEU A 160 -7.62 -13.16 -0.88
CA LEU A 160 -8.99 -12.76 -0.63
C LEU A 160 -9.04 -11.32 -0.12
N TYR A 161 -10.04 -10.58 -0.55
CA TYR A 161 -10.26 -9.22 -0.09
C TYR A 161 -11.75 -8.85 -0.07
N SER A 162 -12.10 -7.79 0.64
CA SER A 162 -13.44 -7.22 0.59
C SER A 162 -13.64 -6.44 -0.71
N ASN A 163 -14.58 -6.87 -1.54
CA ASN A 163 -15.00 -6.15 -2.75
C ASN A 163 -15.98 -5.01 -2.44
N ALA A 164 -16.32 -4.80 -1.17
CA ALA A 164 -17.12 -3.67 -0.69
C ALA A 164 -16.21 -2.48 -0.32
N SER A 165 -16.81 -1.35 0.03
CA SER A 165 -16.10 -0.20 0.60
C SER A 165 -15.73 -0.36 2.09
N THR A 166 -16.14 -1.46 2.72
CA THR A 166 -15.96 -1.76 4.16
C THR A 166 -15.48 -3.19 4.38
N TYR A 167 -15.32 -3.67 5.62
CA TYR A 167 -15.15 -5.12 5.83
C TYR A 167 -16.38 -5.89 5.35
N VAL A 168 -16.18 -7.16 5.03
CA VAL A 168 -17.26 -8.09 4.65
C VAL A 168 -17.27 -9.28 5.58
N ARG A 169 -18.39 -10.00 5.55
CA ARG A 169 -18.48 -11.35 6.08
C ARG A 169 -17.87 -12.29 5.05
N TRP A 170 -16.86 -13.07 5.43
CA TRP A 170 -16.12 -13.90 4.47
C TRP A 170 -16.99 -14.97 3.78
N SER A 171 -18.09 -15.38 4.42
CA SER A 171 -19.06 -16.31 3.83
C SER A 171 -19.99 -15.68 2.79
N ASP A 172 -19.94 -14.35 2.59
CA ASP A 172 -20.74 -13.66 1.56
C ASP A 172 -19.95 -13.61 0.25
N GLU A 173 -20.13 -14.64 -0.57
CA GLU A 173 -19.49 -14.77 -1.88
C GLU A 173 -19.78 -13.59 -2.83
N SER A 174 -20.87 -12.84 -2.62
CA SER A 174 -21.21 -11.69 -3.47
C SER A 174 -20.31 -10.48 -3.22
N GLN A 175 -19.69 -10.41 -2.06
CA GLN A 175 -18.79 -9.33 -1.64
C GLN A 175 -17.33 -9.82 -1.48
N LEU A 176 -17.07 -11.10 -1.77
CA LEU A 176 -15.75 -11.70 -1.69
C LEU A 176 -14.97 -11.45 -2.98
N GLY A 177 -13.93 -10.63 -2.87
CA GLY A 177 -12.97 -10.39 -3.95
C GLY A 177 -11.83 -11.41 -3.96
N ARG A 178 -11.33 -11.74 -5.15
CA ARG A 178 -10.15 -12.59 -5.38
C ARG A 178 -9.16 -11.87 -6.28
N ALA A 179 -7.93 -11.70 -5.79
CA ALA A 179 -6.85 -11.09 -6.57
C ALA A 179 -5.95 -12.17 -7.19
N ASN A 180 -5.43 -11.87 -8.38
CA ASN A 180 -4.52 -12.78 -9.09
C ASN A 180 -3.07 -12.60 -8.61
N ARG A 181 -2.70 -11.37 -8.22
CA ARG A 181 -1.35 -11.05 -7.76
C ARG A 181 -1.42 -10.05 -6.62
N MET A 182 -0.48 -10.16 -5.69
CA MET A 182 -0.19 -9.14 -4.69
C MET A 182 1.21 -8.59 -4.97
N VAL A 183 1.30 -7.30 -5.25
CA VAL A 183 2.56 -6.62 -5.55
C VAL A 183 2.89 -5.64 -4.43
N ILE A 184 4.10 -5.75 -3.90
CA ILE A 184 4.60 -4.89 -2.84
C ILE A 184 5.66 -3.96 -3.43
N TYR A 185 5.34 -2.67 -3.45
CA TYR A 185 6.26 -1.61 -3.88
C TYR A 185 6.90 -0.96 -2.67
N ILE A 186 8.22 -0.95 -2.64
CA ILE A 186 9.01 -0.17 -1.68
C ILE A 186 9.38 1.14 -2.38
N LYS A 187 8.76 2.24 -1.96
CA LYS A 187 9.04 3.57 -2.48
C LYS A 187 9.95 4.32 -1.52
N MET A 188 11.16 4.59 -1.99
CA MET A 188 12.08 5.51 -1.35
C MET A 188 11.96 6.85 -2.08
N CYS A 189 11.38 7.87 -1.44
CA CYS A 189 11.57 9.24 -1.91
C CYS A 189 13.00 9.65 -1.54
N ARG A 190 13.92 9.61 -2.52
CA ARG A 190 15.27 10.19 -2.43
C ARG A 190 15.29 11.50 -3.18
#